data_AF-A0A2U3E257-F1
#
_entry.id   AF-A0A2U3E257-F1
#
_cell.length_a   1.000
_cell.length_b   1.000
_cell.length_c   1.000
_cell.angle_alpha   90.00
_cell.angle_beta   90.00
_cell.angle_gamma   90.00
#
_symmetry.space_group_name_H-M   'P 1'
#
loop_
_entity.id
_entity.type
_entity.pdbx_description
1 polymer ?
#
loop_
_entity_poly.entity_id
_entity_poly.type
_entity_poly.pdbx_seq_one_letter_code
_entity_poly.pdbx_strand_id
1 'polypeptide(L)'
;MLRLPTPPVFQRPPAVSQAARLLQRATACQPSSWTTAQLERVHAPHLNPPIGGAVTALPLPRLALLPSPPGCQHARSLAAAPPTRARYGGRGVPPPAVLPSKHTLASPRSKSPFLLRRSPASYLLSPPVSVPRHSFSSSSSSSSSSSSLVYSHPEKPSPIGILASPSPYTTIESSRGLFPPPSIKMVKAVVAGASGGIGQPLSLLLKNSHLIDELALYDVVNTPGVAADLSHISSPAKVTGYLPANDGAKSAFKDADIIVIPAGIPRKPGMTRDDLFNINAGIVKGLIETAAEVAPKAFILVISNPVNSTVPISAEVLKAKKVFNAQRLFGVTTLDIVRAETFVSEITGQSEPQKQTIPVIGGHSGETIVPLFSKASPAVKIPDDKYDALVNRVQFGGDEVVKAKDGAGSATLSMAYAGFRFAEKVLRAVKGEKGLVEPSYVYLPGVPGGEAIAKETGCDFFSVPIELGPNGAEKATNPLEGITDKEKALLQKAVEGLKGNIKKGIDFAHNPPQK
;
A
#
# COMPACT_ATOMS: atom_id res chain seq x y z
N MET A 1 -8.38 66.43 -28.77
CA MET A 1 -8.32 66.87 -27.35
C MET A 1 -8.89 65.78 -26.46
N LEU A 2 -8.72 65.93 -25.13
CA LEU A 2 -9.14 65.00 -24.05
C LEU A 2 -8.36 63.67 -24.01
N ARG A 3 -8.21 63.14 -22.78
CA ARG A 3 -7.30 62.04 -22.40
C ARG A 3 -8.04 60.94 -21.65
N LEU A 4 -7.48 59.73 -21.65
CA LEU A 4 -7.86 58.64 -20.76
C LEU A 4 -7.45 58.92 -19.29
N PRO A 5 -8.21 58.42 -18.29
CA PRO A 5 -7.71 58.11 -16.96
C PRO A 5 -7.24 56.64 -16.86
N THR A 6 -6.19 56.38 -16.08
CA THR A 6 -5.60 55.05 -15.85
C THR A 6 -6.17 54.35 -14.60
N PRO A 7 -6.15 53.01 -14.51
CA PRO A 7 -6.51 52.29 -13.28
C PRO A 7 -5.46 52.49 -12.16
N PRO A 8 -5.83 52.30 -10.88
CA PRO A 8 -4.95 52.60 -9.74
C PRO A 8 -3.89 51.52 -9.48
N VAL A 9 -2.70 51.98 -9.08
CA VAL A 9 -1.59 51.13 -8.60
C VAL A 9 -1.61 51.09 -7.07
N PHE A 10 -1.61 49.91 -6.46
CA PHE A 10 -1.41 49.74 -5.02
C PHE A 10 0.08 49.50 -4.69
N GLN A 11 0.67 50.40 -3.91
CA GLN A 11 2.05 50.33 -3.45
C GLN A 11 2.18 49.61 -2.10
N ARG A 12 3.36 49.03 -1.80
CA ARG A 12 3.73 48.54 -0.47
C ARG A 12 4.46 49.63 0.33
N PRO A 13 4.13 49.85 1.62
CA PRO A 13 5.01 50.52 2.58
C PRO A 13 6.09 49.55 3.15
N PRO A 14 7.14 50.07 3.83
CA PRO A 14 8.41 49.34 4.05
C PRO A 14 8.59 48.74 5.46
N ALA A 15 9.76 48.13 5.69
CA ALA A 15 10.22 47.63 6.99
C ALA A 15 11.57 48.25 7.41
N VAL A 16 11.59 48.88 8.58
CA VAL A 16 12.75 49.35 9.37
C VAL A 16 12.26 49.26 10.84
N SER A 17 12.79 48.43 11.75
CA SER A 17 14.16 48.28 12.30
C SER A 17 14.50 49.32 13.38
N GLN A 18 15.22 48.86 14.42
CA GLN A 18 15.51 49.52 15.70
C GLN A 18 14.27 49.67 16.63
N ALA A 19 14.41 49.68 17.96
CA ALA A 19 15.63 49.71 18.78
C ALA A 19 15.71 48.57 19.81
N ALA A 20 16.94 48.28 20.24
CA ALA A 20 17.24 47.47 21.42
C ALA A 20 18.16 48.29 22.36
N ARG A 21 18.26 47.86 23.63
CA ARG A 21 19.01 48.45 24.77
C ARG A 21 18.30 49.55 25.56
N LEU A 22 17.72 49.15 26.70
CA LEU A 22 17.64 49.89 27.98
C LEU A 22 17.31 48.83 29.06
N LEU A 23 18.28 48.14 29.66
CA LEU A 23 19.17 48.51 30.79
C LEU A 23 18.49 48.75 32.16
N GLN A 24 18.59 47.69 32.98
CA GLN A 24 19.11 47.69 34.37
C GLN A 24 18.18 47.92 35.59
N ARG A 25 18.53 47.18 36.67
CA ARG A 25 18.30 47.37 38.13
C ARG A 25 16.93 47.02 38.75
N ALA A 26 16.90 45.84 39.38
CA ALA A 26 16.45 45.67 40.78
C ALA A 26 17.15 44.47 41.44
N THR A 27 17.99 44.79 42.43
CA THR A 27 18.37 44.05 43.65
C THR A 27 17.54 42.79 44.00
N ALA A 28 18.07 41.58 44.21
CA ALA A 28 19.20 41.10 45.05
C ALA A 28 18.84 40.85 46.53
N CYS A 29 18.88 39.58 46.96
CA CYS A 29 19.06 39.15 48.36
C CYS A 29 19.55 37.68 48.45
N GLN A 30 20.46 37.40 49.39
CA GLN A 30 21.02 36.11 49.83
C GLN A 30 21.45 36.31 51.32
N PRO A 31 21.90 35.31 52.13
CA PRO A 31 22.57 34.01 51.83
C PRO A 31 21.84 32.82 52.55
N SER A 32 22.38 31.65 52.93
CA SER A 32 23.78 31.17 53.16
C SER A 32 23.97 29.64 53.16
N SER A 33 25.25 29.21 53.18
CA SER A 33 25.82 27.90 53.66
C SER A 33 25.29 26.59 53.03
N TRP A 34 26.02 25.79 52.24
CA TRP A 34 27.34 25.10 52.46
C TRP A 34 27.31 24.13 53.66
N THR A 35 27.66 22.84 53.52
CA THR A 35 29.04 22.34 53.27
C THR A 35 29.23 21.14 52.31
N THR A 36 30.51 20.91 51.95
CA THR A 36 31.18 19.79 51.25
C THR A 36 31.13 18.45 52.03
N ALA A 37 31.54 17.25 51.57
CA ALA A 37 32.27 16.73 50.37
C ALA A 37 31.75 15.28 50.01
N GLN A 38 32.37 14.33 49.28
CA GLN A 38 33.70 14.19 48.64
C GLN A 38 33.65 13.25 47.38
N LEU A 39 34.61 12.32 47.19
CA LEU A 39 34.75 11.38 46.07
C LEU A 39 35.29 10.02 46.56
N GLU A 40 35.03 8.93 45.80
CA GLU A 40 35.99 7.94 45.22
C GLU A 40 35.17 6.90 44.39
N ARG A 41 35.51 6.45 43.16
CA ARG A 41 36.66 5.67 42.62
C ARG A 41 36.64 4.16 43.05
N VAL A 42 36.89 3.14 42.20
CA VAL A 42 37.06 3.03 40.72
C VAL A 42 37.05 1.53 40.26
N HIS A 43 36.94 1.26 38.93
CA HIS A 43 37.23 -0.02 38.20
C HIS A 43 36.25 -1.24 38.19
N ALA A 44 36.53 -2.15 37.23
CA ALA A 44 35.87 -3.40 36.78
C ALA A 44 37.00 -4.33 36.18
N PRO A 45 36.83 -5.37 35.31
CA PRO A 45 35.66 -6.11 34.76
C PRO A 45 35.85 -7.67 34.62
N HIS A 46 34.97 -8.35 33.85
CA HIS A 46 35.11 -9.65 33.12
C HIS A 46 35.21 -11.04 33.83
N LEU A 47 34.38 -12.03 33.41
CA LEU A 47 34.73 -13.26 32.63
C LEU A 47 33.58 -14.32 32.53
N ASN A 48 33.62 -15.20 31.51
CA ASN A 48 32.89 -16.48 31.35
C ASN A 48 33.88 -17.66 31.53
N PRO A 49 33.50 -18.92 31.89
CA PRO A 49 33.35 -20.00 30.88
C PRO A 49 32.26 -21.10 31.24
N PRO A 50 32.40 -22.45 31.05
CA PRO A 50 31.80 -23.14 29.89
C PRO A 50 31.04 -24.49 30.14
N ILE A 51 30.86 -25.25 29.05
CA ILE A 51 30.14 -26.51 28.76
C ILE A 51 30.47 -27.76 29.62
N GLY A 52 29.46 -28.62 29.89
CA GLY A 52 29.60 -30.09 29.76
C GLY A 52 29.06 -31.02 30.87
N GLY A 53 28.54 -32.20 30.49
CA GLY A 53 28.35 -33.38 31.38
C GLY A 53 26.90 -33.92 31.50
N ALA A 54 26.75 -35.25 31.64
CA ALA A 54 25.47 -35.93 31.87
C ALA A 54 25.62 -37.19 32.75
N VAL A 55 24.73 -37.37 33.74
CA VAL A 55 24.61 -38.55 34.62
C VAL A 55 23.12 -38.74 35.02
N THR A 56 22.70 -39.97 35.32
CA THR A 56 21.29 -40.36 35.59
C THR A 56 21.04 -40.87 37.03
N ALA A 57 19.75 -40.85 37.42
CA ALA A 57 19.07 -41.62 38.48
C ALA A 57 18.98 -41.09 39.95
N LEU A 58 17.78 -40.60 40.30
CA LEU A 58 16.85 -41.04 41.40
C LEU A 58 17.32 -41.17 42.88
N PRO A 59 16.41 -41.09 43.90
CA PRO A 59 15.14 -40.33 44.00
C PRO A 59 14.81 -39.71 45.41
N LEU A 60 13.67 -38.99 45.51
CA LEU A 60 12.92 -38.59 46.75
C LEU A 60 13.56 -37.53 47.69
N PRO A 61 12.80 -36.88 48.63
CA PRO A 61 11.35 -36.98 48.94
C PRO A 61 10.56 -35.65 48.77
N ARG A 62 9.28 -35.65 49.21
CA ARG A 62 8.36 -34.48 49.25
C ARG A 62 8.44 -33.72 50.60
N LEU A 63 8.17 -32.40 50.58
CA LEU A 63 7.29 -31.57 51.46
C LEU A 63 7.62 -30.08 51.18
N ALA A 64 6.77 -29.05 51.35
CA ALA A 64 5.30 -28.97 51.51
C ALA A 64 4.84 -27.55 51.13
N LEU A 65 3.60 -27.39 50.64
CA LEU A 65 2.82 -26.16 50.78
C LEU A 65 1.39 -26.55 51.16
N LEU A 66 0.82 -25.86 52.16
CA LEU A 66 -0.48 -26.16 52.77
C LEU A 66 -1.61 -25.24 52.22
N PRO A 67 -2.89 -25.59 52.43
CA PRO A 67 -3.97 -25.22 51.50
C PRO A 67 -4.93 -24.13 52.01
N SER A 68 -5.98 -23.85 51.23
CA SER A 68 -7.16 -23.09 51.67
C SER A 68 -8.47 -23.75 51.21
N PRO A 69 -9.23 -24.38 52.13
CA PRO A 69 -10.62 -24.82 51.95
C PRO A 69 -11.56 -24.23 53.04
N PRO A 70 -12.88 -24.54 53.06
CA PRO A 70 -13.85 -24.65 51.97
C PRO A 70 -15.17 -23.86 52.28
N GLY A 71 -16.17 -23.95 51.39
CA GLY A 71 -17.56 -23.54 51.69
C GLY A 71 -18.53 -23.88 50.54
N CYS A 72 -19.60 -24.65 50.79
CA CYS A 72 -20.43 -25.25 49.73
C CYS A 72 -21.92 -24.90 49.78
N GLN A 73 -22.49 -24.72 48.57
CA GLN A 73 -23.81 -25.15 48.05
C GLN A 73 -25.03 -25.33 48.98
N HIS A 74 -26.20 -24.85 48.53
CA HIS A 74 -27.47 -25.58 48.23
C HIS A 74 -28.63 -24.56 48.02
N ALA A 75 -29.78 -24.80 47.37
CA ALA A 75 -30.16 -25.62 46.20
C ALA A 75 -31.65 -25.35 45.81
N ARG A 76 -32.09 -25.74 44.58
CA ARG A 76 -33.51 -25.89 44.11
C ARG A 76 -34.35 -24.59 43.85
N SER A 77 -35.46 -24.59 43.08
CA SER A 77 -35.88 -25.33 41.86
C SER A 77 -37.26 -24.85 41.31
N LEU A 78 -37.60 -25.25 40.06
CA LEU A 78 -38.96 -25.40 39.46
C LEU A 78 -39.68 -24.15 38.87
N ALA A 79 -40.72 -24.43 38.06
CA ALA A 79 -41.27 -23.56 37.01
C ALA A 79 -42.81 -23.43 37.03
N ALA A 80 -43.35 -22.43 36.30
CA ALA A 80 -44.77 -22.28 35.93
C ALA A 80 -44.91 -21.41 34.64
N ALA A 81 -46.12 -21.30 34.06
CA ALA A 81 -46.35 -20.75 32.71
C ALA A 81 -47.52 -19.70 32.64
N PRO A 82 -48.26 -19.41 31.51
CA PRO A 82 -48.75 -18.05 31.16
C PRO A 82 -50.31 -17.95 31.24
N PRO A 83 -51.09 -17.16 30.44
CA PRO A 83 -50.90 -15.98 29.56
C PRO A 83 -51.96 -14.84 29.78
N THR A 84 -52.13 -13.85 28.87
CA THR A 84 -53.45 -13.36 28.29
C THR A 84 -53.34 -12.11 27.35
N ARG A 85 -54.47 -11.54 26.85
CA ARG A 85 -54.62 -10.60 25.70
C ARG A 85 -55.33 -9.26 26.02
N ALA A 86 -54.93 -8.16 25.35
CA ALA A 86 -55.76 -7.04 24.81
C ALA A 86 -54.87 -6.21 23.81
N ARG A 87 -55.26 -5.45 22.76
CA ARG A 87 -56.48 -4.93 22.05
C ARG A 87 -57.00 -3.50 22.34
N TYR A 88 -57.08 -2.70 21.25
CA TYR A 88 -57.53 -1.29 21.11
C TYR A 88 -56.72 -0.21 21.89
N GLY A 89 -56.61 1.06 21.48
CA GLY A 89 -57.00 1.73 20.22
C GLY A 89 -57.37 3.22 20.43
N GLY A 90 -56.98 4.16 19.54
CA GLY A 90 -57.39 5.58 19.65
C GLY A 90 -56.53 6.59 18.87
N ARG A 91 -57.11 7.72 18.45
CA ARG A 91 -56.49 8.81 17.65
C ARG A 91 -56.06 9.99 18.55
N GLY A 92 -55.10 10.82 18.14
CA GLY A 92 -54.82 12.12 18.80
C GLY A 92 -53.73 13.00 18.16
N VAL A 93 -54.14 14.17 17.63
CA VAL A 93 -53.39 15.31 17.03
C VAL A 93 -54.38 16.51 17.13
N PRO A 94 -54.04 17.81 17.35
CA PRO A 94 -52.77 18.59 17.27
C PRO A 94 -52.45 19.25 18.66
N PRO A 95 -51.94 20.51 18.84
CA PRO A 95 -51.20 21.49 18.01
C PRO A 95 -49.85 21.97 18.64
N PRO A 96 -49.05 22.84 17.94
CA PRO A 96 -47.78 23.36 18.46
C PRO A 96 -47.93 24.54 19.44
N ALA A 97 -46.89 24.80 20.24
CA ALA A 97 -46.77 25.94 21.16
C ALA A 97 -45.46 26.73 20.93
N VAL A 98 -45.42 27.99 21.43
CA VAL A 98 -44.42 29.01 21.07
C VAL A 98 -43.46 29.34 22.23
N LEU A 99 -42.20 29.62 21.87
CA LEU A 99 -41.10 30.36 22.56
C LEU A 99 -41.39 30.93 23.97
N PRO A 100 -40.41 30.84 24.90
CA PRO A 100 -39.44 31.95 24.97
C PRO A 100 -37.97 31.50 25.16
N SER A 101 -37.09 32.48 25.46
CA SER A 101 -35.64 32.39 25.33
C SER A 101 -34.87 32.53 26.66
N LYS A 102 -33.54 32.33 26.58
CA LYS A 102 -32.49 32.52 27.61
C LYS A 102 -32.39 31.43 28.69
N HIS A 103 -31.25 30.73 28.70
CA HIS A 103 -30.23 31.03 29.71
C HIS A 103 -28.82 30.68 29.21
N THR A 104 -27.85 31.54 29.53
CA THR A 104 -26.43 31.35 29.18
C THR A 104 -25.74 30.51 30.25
N LEU A 105 -25.04 29.44 29.87
CA LEU A 105 -24.01 28.80 30.70
C LEU A 105 -22.92 28.16 29.83
N ALA A 106 -21.72 28.00 30.37
CA ALA A 106 -20.50 27.82 29.58
C ALA A 106 -20.12 26.36 29.31
N SER A 107 -19.53 26.12 28.13
CA SER A 107 -18.87 24.84 27.79
C SER A 107 -17.44 24.79 28.38
N PRO A 108 -17.07 23.75 29.15
CA PRO A 108 -15.71 23.60 29.65
C PRO A 108 -14.76 23.12 28.54
N ARG A 109 -13.89 24.01 28.06
CA ARG A 109 -12.75 23.65 27.19
C ARG A 109 -11.72 22.85 27.99
N SER A 110 -11.53 21.57 27.68
CA SER A 110 -10.39 20.81 28.19
C SER A 110 -9.08 21.35 27.59
N LYS A 111 -8.19 21.85 28.44
CA LYS A 111 -6.81 22.22 28.09
C LYS A 111 -5.84 21.22 28.73
N SER A 112 -5.27 20.34 27.93
CA SER A 112 -4.14 19.50 28.34
C SER A 112 -2.82 20.11 27.84
N PRO A 113 -1.88 20.53 28.71
CA PRO A 113 -0.62 21.11 28.29
C PRO A 113 0.38 20.02 27.89
N PHE A 114 0.78 19.98 26.62
CA PHE A 114 1.89 19.14 26.17
C PHE A 114 3.23 19.80 26.51
N LEU A 115 4.01 19.20 27.40
CA LEU A 115 5.33 19.71 27.83
C LEU A 115 6.41 19.40 26.80
N LEU A 116 6.61 20.31 25.84
CA LEU A 116 7.73 20.27 24.89
C LEU A 116 9.06 20.66 25.57
N ARG A 117 9.78 19.65 26.07
CA ARG A 117 11.14 19.84 26.62
C ARG A 117 12.16 20.00 25.49
N ARG A 118 12.40 21.23 25.04
CA ARG A 118 13.50 21.56 24.11
C ARG A 118 14.83 21.65 24.86
N SER A 119 15.83 20.92 24.40
CA SER A 119 17.25 21.15 24.71
C SER A 119 17.99 21.56 23.43
N PRO A 120 18.85 22.59 23.45
CA PRO A 120 19.70 22.92 22.31
C PRO A 120 20.92 21.99 22.28
N ALA A 121 21.23 21.44 21.10
CA ALA A 121 22.51 20.80 20.83
C ALA A 121 23.38 21.77 20.03
N SER A 122 24.53 22.16 20.56
CA SER A 122 25.44 23.12 19.94
C SER A 122 26.25 22.49 18.81
N TYR A 123 26.56 23.27 17.78
CA TYR A 123 27.51 22.87 16.73
C TYR A 123 28.93 22.77 17.29
N LEU A 124 29.61 21.66 17.01
CA LEU A 124 31.06 21.56 16.92
C LEU A 124 31.40 20.81 15.64
N LEU A 125 32.29 21.37 14.83
CA LEU A 125 32.77 20.72 13.61
C LEU A 125 33.93 19.77 13.92
N SER A 126 33.96 18.65 13.20
CA SER A 126 35.12 17.75 13.10
C SER A 126 35.42 17.49 11.61
N PRO A 127 36.69 17.30 11.23
CA PRO A 127 37.09 17.17 9.82
C PRO A 127 36.66 15.84 9.18
N PRO A 128 36.62 15.75 7.83
CA PRO A 128 36.27 14.53 7.13
C PRO A 128 37.31 13.40 7.33
N VAL A 129 36.83 12.17 7.47
CA VAL A 129 37.67 10.97 7.57
C VAL A 129 38.05 10.50 6.17
N SER A 130 39.36 10.44 5.90
CA SER A 130 39.91 9.95 4.62
C SER A 130 39.75 8.43 4.48
N VAL A 131 39.18 7.98 3.36
CA VAL A 131 39.12 6.55 3.00
C VAL A 131 40.42 6.13 2.30
N PRO A 132 41.14 5.10 2.77
CA PRO A 132 42.33 4.59 2.09
C PRO A 132 41.98 3.93 0.75
N ARG A 133 42.70 4.30 -0.33
CA ARG A 133 42.72 3.49 -1.55
C ARG A 133 43.77 2.40 -1.40
N HIS A 134 43.36 1.14 -1.44
CA HIS A 134 44.31 0.03 -1.56
C HIS A 134 44.85 -0.06 -3.00
N SER A 135 46.10 0.35 -3.18
CA SER A 135 46.88 0.09 -4.40
C SER A 135 47.55 -1.28 -4.30
N PHE A 136 47.19 -2.20 -5.17
CA PHE A 136 48.00 -3.42 -5.39
C PHE A 136 49.13 -3.12 -6.36
N SER A 137 50.38 -3.18 -5.87
CA SER A 137 51.60 -3.18 -6.67
C SER A 137 52.21 -4.57 -6.68
N SER A 138 52.34 -5.19 -7.84
CA SER A 138 53.04 -6.46 -8.03
C SER A 138 54.37 -6.25 -8.77
N SER A 139 55.46 -6.74 -8.18
CA SER A 139 56.83 -6.53 -8.68
C SER A 139 57.53 -7.85 -9.03
N SER A 140 57.72 -8.05 -10.34
CA SER A 140 58.90 -8.66 -10.99
C SER A 140 59.61 -9.89 -10.37
N SER A 141 59.57 -11.03 -11.06
CA SER A 141 60.73 -11.90 -11.38
C SER A 141 60.28 -13.19 -12.11
N SER A 142 61.11 -13.95 -12.84
CA SER A 142 62.07 -13.59 -13.92
C SER A 142 62.72 -14.86 -14.50
N SER A 143 62.73 -15.06 -15.82
CA SER A 143 63.65 -16.00 -16.49
C SER A 143 63.79 -15.77 -18.01
N SER A 144 65.04 -15.93 -18.48
CA SER A 144 65.58 -16.22 -19.83
C SER A 144 64.60 -16.59 -20.97
N SER A 145 64.84 -16.28 -22.26
CA SER A 145 66.03 -15.75 -23.00
C SER A 145 65.67 -15.65 -24.50
N SER A 146 66.31 -14.90 -25.42
CA SER A 146 67.26 -13.76 -25.47
C SER A 146 67.19 -13.23 -26.95
N SER A 147 68.09 -12.56 -27.68
CA SER A 147 69.51 -12.12 -27.62
C SER A 147 69.73 -10.97 -28.65
N SER A 148 70.81 -10.17 -28.50
CA SER A 148 71.48 -9.35 -29.56
C SER A 148 70.68 -8.26 -30.32
N LEU A 149 71.20 -7.06 -30.70
CA LEU A 149 72.48 -6.35 -30.52
C LEU A 149 72.29 -4.82 -30.80
N VAL A 150 72.86 -3.94 -29.95
CA VAL A 150 73.56 -2.65 -30.27
C VAL A 150 72.85 -1.44 -30.98
N TYR A 151 72.80 -0.28 -30.27
CA TYR A 151 72.92 1.18 -30.64
C TYR A 151 72.15 1.78 -31.86
N SER A 152 71.78 3.08 -31.93
CA SER A 152 71.80 4.24 -30.99
C SER A 152 70.90 5.42 -31.46
N HIS A 153 70.66 6.40 -30.56
CA HIS A 153 69.91 7.67 -30.73
C HIS A 153 70.63 8.77 -31.57
N PRO A 154 70.07 9.99 -31.79
CA PRO A 154 68.68 10.43 -32.11
C PRO A 154 68.63 11.52 -33.24
N GLU A 155 67.47 12.12 -33.58
CA GLU A 155 67.28 13.60 -33.62
C GLU A 155 65.82 14.10 -33.90
N LYS A 156 65.61 15.43 -34.07
CA LYS A 156 64.30 16.15 -34.09
C LYS A 156 63.95 16.76 -35.48
N PRO A 157 62.66 17.06 -35.78
CA PRO A 157 62.22 17.60 -37.07
C PRO A 157 61.83 19.10 -37.08
N SER A 158 61.94 19.75 -38.26
CA SER A 158 61.21 20.95 -38.80
C SER A 158 62.02 21.53 -39.99
N PRO A 159 61.44 22.21 -41.02
CA PRO A 159 60.71 23.49 -40.94
C PRO A 159 59.48 23.63 -41.88
N ILE A 160 59.14 24.86 -42.30
CA ILE A 160 57.82 25.38 -42.70
C ILE A 160 57.62 25.52 -44.24
N GLY A 161 56.36 25.40 -44.71
CA GLY A 161 55.88 25.80 -46.05
C GLY A 161 54.39 26.24 -46.01
N ILE A 162 53.91 27.07 -46.96
CA ILE A 162 52.76 27.99 -46.73
C ILE A 162 51.77 28.16 -47.93
N LEU A 163 50.47 28.29 -47.59
CA LEU A 163 49.30 28.92 -48.28
C LEU A 163 48.37 28.19 -49.29
N ALA A 164 47.09 28.60 -49.17
CA ALA A 164 46.02 28.73 -50.20
C ALA A 164 45.05 27.55 -50.50
N SER A 165 43.84 27.91 -50.96
CA SER A 165 42.61 27.08 -51.12
C SER A 165 42.01 27.23 -52.54
N PRO A 166 41.00 26.41 -52.96
CA PRO A 166 39.58 26.71 -52.63
C PRO A 166 38.64 25.48 -52.51
N SER A 167 37.33 25.75 -52.35
CA SER A 167 36.17 24.83 -52.38
C SER A 167 35.84 24.33 -53.81
N PRO A 168 35.00 23.30 -54.06
CA PRO A 168 33.60 23.21 -53.57
C PRO A 168 33.13 21.84 -53.02
N TYR A 169 32.05 21.87 -52.23
CA TYR A 169 31.23 20.70 -51.90
C TYR A 169 30.41 20.21 -53.11
N THR A 170 30.18 18.90 -53.19
CA THR A 170 29.09 18.29 -53.98
C THR A 170 28.21 17.46 -53.05
N THR A 171 26.93 17.79 -52.97
CA THR A 171 25.96 17.08 -52.12
C THR A 171 25.44 15.84 -52.81
N ILE A 172 25.46 14.68 -52.15
CA ILE A 172 24.70 13.49 -52.55
C ILE A 172 23.53 13.34 -51.58
N GLU A 173 22.31 13.55 -52.07
CA GLU A 173 21.09 13.37 -51.26
C GLU A 173 20.77 11.88 -51.08
N SER A 174 21.19 11.33 -49.94
CA SER A 174 20.73 10.01 -49.48
C SER A 174 19.32 10.15 -48.88
N SER A 175 18.28 10.06 -49.71
CA SER A 175 16.86 10.10 -49.32
C SER A 175 16.41 8.85 -48.52
N ARG A 176 17.01 8.62 -47.35
CA ARG A 176 16.52 7.64 -46.37
C ARG A 176 15.33 8.27 -45.66
N GLY A 177 14.13 7.73 -45.93
CA GLY A 177 12.91 8.16 -45.25
C GLY A 177 13.07 8.03 -43.74
N LEU A 178 13.15 9.17 -43.05
CA LEU A 178 13.28 9.22 -41.61
C LEU A 178 11.92 8.93 -41.00
N PHE A 179 11.61 7.64 -40.82
CA PHE A 179 10.46 7.21 -40.04
C PHE A 179 10.52 7.92 -38.67
N PRO A 180 9.46 8.61 -38.23
CA PRO A 180 9.44 9.18 -36.89
C PRO A 180 9.65 8.04 -35.88
N PRO A 181 10.43 8.25 -34.80
CA PRO A 181 10.55 7.25 -33.76
C PRO A 181 9.15 6.88 -33.26
N PRO A 182 8.87 5.60 -33.00
CA PRO A 182 7.52 5.16 -32.61
C PRO A 182 7.08 5.98 -31.40
N SER A 183 5.94 6.67 -31.54
CA SER A 183 5.47 7.62 -30.54
C SER A 183 5.34 6.91 -29.19
N ILE A 184 6.24 7.22 -28.26
CA ILE A 184 6.27 6.58 -26.94
C ILE A 184 4.96 6.94 -26.26
N LYS A 185 4.04 5.96 -26.17
CA LYS A 185 2.76 6.18 -25.53
C LYS A 185 3.02 6.45 -24.04
N MET A 186 2.81 7.70 -23.65
CA MET A 186 2.83 8.11 -22.25
C MET A 186 1.80 7.30 -21.48
N VAL A 187 2.19 6.82 -20.30
CA VAL A 187 1.34 6.02 -19.41
C VAL A 187 0.71 6.94 -18.37
N LYS A 188 -0.62 7.05 -18.42
CA LYS A 188 -1.38 7.79 -17.40
C LYS A 188 -1.97 6.84 -16.36
N ALA A 189 -1.50 6.97 -15.12
CA ALA A 189 -2.02 6.27 -13.95
C ALA A 189 -2.97 7.16 -13.13
N VAL A 190 -4.03 6.56 -12.60
CA VAL A 190 -5.01 7.22 -11.71
C VAL A 190 -5.05 6.49 -10.37
N VAL A 191 -5.02 7.24 -9.27
CA VAL A 191 -5.39 6.72 -7.94
C VAL A 191 -6.70 7.37 -7.51
N ALA A 192 -7.73 6.56 -7.30
CA ALA A 192 -9.05 7.01 -6.86
C ALA A 192 -9.26 6.64 -5.38
N GLY A 193 -9.39 7.65 -4.52
CA GLY A 193 -9.19 7.53 -3.07
C GLY A 193 -7.77 7.89 -2.64
N ALA A 194 -7.10 8.78 -3.38
CA ALA A 194 -5.68 9.11 -3.23
C ALA A 194 -5.29 9.80 -1.91
N SER A 195 -6.24 10.41 -1.19
CA SER A 195 -6.01 11.02 0.13
C SER A 195 -6.31 10.07 1.29
N GLY A 196 -6.89 8.90 1.03
CA GLY A 196 -7.07 7.83 2.02
C GLY A 196 -5.76 7.18 2.49
N GLY A 197 -5.84 6.42 3.59
CA GLY A 197 -4.66 5.80 4.23
C GLY A 197 -3.94 4.73 3.42
N ILE A 198 -4.58 4.16 2.39
CA ILE A 198 -3.91 3.35 1.34
C ILE A 198 -3.48 4.24 0.18
N GLY A 199 -4.32 5.21 -0.22
CA GLY A 199 -4.11 6.07 -1.37
C GLY A 199 -2.82 6.89 -1.34
N GLN A 200 -2.47 7.50 -0.20
CA GLN A 200 -1.24 8.31 -0.09
C GLN A 200 0.04 7.47 -0.29
N PRO A 201 0.29 6.38 0.48
CA PRO A 201 1.45 5.53 0.26
C PRO A 201 1.43 4.80 -1.09
N LEU A 202 0.27 4.47 -1.64
CA LEU A 202 0.17 3.90 -2.99
C LEU A 202 0.60 4.93 -4.06
N SER A 203 0.15 6.17 -3.93
CA SER A 203 0.54 7.28 -4.81
C SER A 203 2.03 7.60 -4.72
N LEU A 204 2.62 7.50 -3.52
CA LEU A 204 4.07 7.59 -3.32
C LEU A 204 4.83 6.51 -4.08
N LEU A 205 4.40 5.24 -4.00
CA LEU A 205 5.06 4.15 -4.72
C LEU A 205 4.91 4.31 -6.24
N LEU A 206 3.70 4.63 -6.73
CA LEU A 206 3.45 4.88 -8.17
C LEU A 206 4.27 6.07 -8.71
N LYS A 207 4.41 7.17 -7.95
CA LYS A 207 5.28 8.30 -8.29
C LYS A 207 6.76 7.90 -8.44
N ASN A 208 7.21 6.83 -7.80
CA ASN A 208 8.59 6.35 -7.93
C ASN A 208 8.80 5.34 -9.06
N SER A 209 7.75 4.85 -9.75
CA SER A 209 7.93 3.93 -10.88
C SER A 209 8.33 4.69 -12.16
N HIS A 210 9.30 4.14 -12.90
CA HIS A 210 9.73 4.64 -14.20
C HIS A 210 8.78 4.27 -15.35
N LEU A 211 7.68 3.57 -15.05
CA LEU A 211 6.68 3.12 -16.04
C LEU A 211 5.49 4.07 -16.19
N ILE A 212 5.49 5.20 -15.46
CA ILE A 212 4.37 6.15 -15.37
C ILE A 212 4.86 7.54 -15.74
N ASP A 213 4.17 8.18 -16.68
CA ASP A 213 4.49 9.53 -17.18
C ASP A 213 3.55 10.59 -16.55
N GLU A 214 2.28 10.24 -16.31
CA GLU A 214 1.32 11.07 -15.58
C GLU A 214 0.67 10.31 -14.42
N LEU A 215 0.56 10.96 -13.26
CA LEU A 215 -0.10 10.43 -12.06
C LEU A 215 -1.23 11.37 -11.61
N ALA A 216 -2.46 11.02 -11.94
CA ALA A 216 -3.66 11.75 -11.55
C ALA A 216 -4.22 11.23 -10.21
N LEU A 217 -4.36 12.14 -9.24
CA LEU A 217 -4.81 11.81 -7.89
C LEU A 217 -6.23 12.34 -7.68
N TYR A 218 -7.21 11.44 -7.52
CA TYR A 218 -8.60 11.79 -7.25
C TYR A 218 -9.05 11.33 -5.85
N ASP A 219 -9.77 12.19 -5.15
CA ASP A 219 -10.45 11.92 -3.87
C ASP A 219 -11.50 13.03 -3.67
N VAL A 220 -12.38 12.87 -2.67
CA VAL A 220 -13.37 13.90 -2.31
C VAL A 220 -12.76 15.08 -1.54
N VAL A 221 -11.56 14.90 -0.97
CA VAL A 221 -10.85 15.91 -0.16
C VAL A 221 -9.33 15.87 -0.40
N ASN A 222 -8.62 16.93 -0.01
CA ASN A 222 -7.16 17.00 0.20
C ASN A 222 -6.21 16.72 -0.99
N THR A 223 -6.67 16.22 -2.14
CA THR A 223 -5.77 15.87 -3.26
C THR A 223 -4.84 16.96 -3.78
N PRO A 224 -5.15 18.29 -3.75
CA PRO A 224 -4.18 19.29 -4.17
C PRO A 224 -2.95 19.34 -3.26
N GLY A 225 -3.12 19.06 -1.96
CA GLY A 225 -2.01 18.98 -1.00
C GLY A 225 -1.17 17.73 -1.21
N VAL A 226 -1.81 16.56 -1.36
CA VAL A 226 -1.12 15.28 -1.64
C VAL A 226 -0.37 15.34 -2.99
N ALA A 227 -0.96 15.98 -4.00
CA ALA A 227 -0.31 16.18 -5.29
C ALA A 227 0.87 17.16 -5.22
N ALA A 228 0.76 18.25 -4.45
CA ALA A 228 1.87 19.18 -4.24
C ALA A 228 3.05 18.50 -3.54
N ASP A 229 2.79 17.75 -2.45
CA ASP A 229 3.81 17.00 -1.72
C ASP A 229 4.56 16.00 -2.63
N LEU A 230 3.80 15.14 -3.33
CA LEU A 230 4.37 14.17 -4.26
C LEU A 230 5.04 14.81 -5.50
N SER A 231 4.68 16.03 -5.88
CA SER A 231 5.32 16.74 -7.01
C SER A 231 6.78 17.11 -6.73
N HIS A 232 7.18 17.23 -5.46
CA HIS A 232 8.57 17.53 -5.09
C HIS A 232 9.52 16.32 -5.25
N ILE A 233 9.00 15.12 -5.49
CA ILE A 233 9.82 13.91 -5.68
C ILE A 233 10.47 13.95 -7.08
N SER A 234 11.81 13.85 -7.09
CA SER A 234 12.67 13.89 -8.29
C SER A 234 12.59 12.61 -9.14
N SER A 235 11.42 12.34 -9.70
CA SER A 235 11.11 11.21 -10.59
C SER A 235 10.26 11.70 -11.79
N PRO A 236 10.19 10.98 -12.93
CA PRO A 236 9.62 11.52 -14.16
C PRO A 236 8.11 11.80 -14.10
N ALA A 237 7.32 10.99 -13.38
CA ALA A 237 5.86 11.08 -13.39
C ALA A 237 5.34 12.46 -12.95
N LYS A 238 4.60 13.14 -13.82
CA LYS A 238 3.94 14.42 -13.52
C LYS A 238 2.70 14.17 -12.66
N VAL A 239 2.67 14.74 -11.45
CA VAL A 239 1.53 14.59 -10.52
C VAL A 239 0.50 15.69 -10.74
N THR A 240 -0.79 15.39 -10.62
CA THR A 240 -1.86 16.41 -10.57
C THR A 240 -3.01 15.93 -9.67
N GLY A 241 -3.49 16.81 -8.79
CA GLY A 241 -4.56 16.53 -7.82
C GLY A 241 -5.90 17.09 -8.26
N TYR A 242 -6.95 16.28 -8.14
CA TYR A 242 -8.31 16.57 -8.59
C TYR A 242 -9.31 16.35 -7.44
N LEU A 243 -10.23 17.30 -7.28
CA LEU A 243 -11.36 17.26 -6.34
C LEU A 243 -12.68 17.10 -7.11
N PRO A 244 -13.85 16.86 -6.47
CA PRO A 244 -15.10 16.62 -7.18
C PRO A 244 -15.64 17.83 -7.99
N ALA A 245 -15.21 19.05 -7.66
CA ALA A 245 -15.65 20.26 -8.36
C ALA A 245 -15.19 20.27 -9.84
N ASN A 246 -15.97 20.93 -10.70
CA ASN A 246 -15.68 21.10 -12.13
C ASN A 246 -15.40 19.78 -12.87
N ASP A 247 -16.19 18.73 -12.60
CA ASP A 247 -16.01 17.38 -13.14
C ASP A 247 -14.58 16.82 -12.95
N GLY A 248 -13.93 17.16 -11.83
CA GLY A 248 -12.54 16.75 -11.57
C GLY A 248 -12.34 15.24 -11.51
N ALA A 249 -13.38 14.45 -11.21
CA ALA A 249 -13.36 13.00 -11.35
C ALA A 249 -13.14 12.58 -12.81
N LYS A 250 -13.93 13.13 -13.75
CA LYS A 250 -13.79 12.89 -15.20
C LYS A 250 -12.44 13.42 -15.70
N SER A 251 -12.02 14.59 -15.23
CA SER A 251 -10.74 15.21 -15.61
C SER A 251 -9.53 14.37 -15.19
N ALA A 252 -9.56 13.79 -13.98
CA ALA A 252 -8.54 12.85 -13.51
C ALA A 252 -8.54 11.57 -14.35
N PHE A 253 -9.71 10.95 -14.53
CA PHE A 253 -9.86 9.64 -15.16
C PHE A 253 -9.65 9.65 -16.67
N LYS A 254 -9.91 10.77 -17.36
CA LYS A 254 -9.90 10.88 -18.82
C LYS A 254 -8.61 10.32 -19.44
N ASP A 255 -8.77 9.46 -20.44
CA ASP A 255 -7.70 8.83 -21.23
C ASP A 255 -6.65 8.05 -20.41
N ALA A 256 -6.99 7.62 -19.18
CA ALA A 256 -6.09 6.84 -18.34
C ALA A 256 -5.80 5.43 -18.90
N ASP A 257 -4.57 4.96 -18.68
CA ASP A 257 -4.14 3.59 -18.96
C ASP A 257 -4.47 2.63 -17.82
N ILE A 258 -4.28 3.08 -16.57
CA ILE A 258 -4.47 2.27 -15.37
C ILE A 258 -5.15 3.09 -14.28
N ILE A 259 -6.18 2.51 -13.65
CA ILE A 259 -6.99 3.14 -12.61
C ILE A 259 -6.97 2.22 -11.40
N VAL A 260 -6.29 2.63 -10.34
CA VAL A 260 -6.23 1.90 -9.07
C VAL A 260 -7.22 2.54 -8.09
N ILE A 261 -8.10 1.73 -7.50
CA ILE A 261 -9.22 2.19 -6.67
C ILE A 261 -9.07 1.65 -5.24
N PRO A 262 -8.28 2.33 -4.37
CA PRO A 262 -8.34 2.16 -2.91
C PRO A 262 -9.51 2.88 -2.24
N ALA A 263 -10.33 3.65 -2.97
CA ALA A 263 -11.45 4.42 -2.42
C ALA A 263 -12.43 3.55 -1.61
N GLY A 264 -12.79 4.04 -0.43
CA GLY A 264 -13.73 3.40 0.48
C GLY A 264 -13.55 3.96 1.88
N ILE A 265 -14.55 3.77 2.74
CA ILE A 265 -14.45 4.11 4.16
C ILE A 265 -13.96 2.91 4.97
N PRO A 266 -13.14 3.12 6.03
CA PRO A 266 -12.94 2.11 7.05
C PRO A 266 -14.21 1.94 7.88
N ARG A 267 -14.41 0.75 8.46
CA ARG A 267 -15.52 0.51 9.39
C ARG A 267 -15.40 1.44 10.60
N LYS A 268 -16.46 2.21 10.88
CA LYS A 268 -16.54 3.06 12.08
C LYS A 268 -17.27 2.35 13.22
N PRO A 269 -17.05 2.71 14.49
CA PRO A 269 -17.89 2.27 15.61
C PRO A 269 -19.38 2.53 15.31
N GLY A 270 -20.24 1.58 15.69
CA GLY A 270 -21.69 1.61 15.41
C GLY A 270 -22.11 1.16 14.00
N MET A 271 -21.19 1.05 13.03
CA MET A 271 -21.50 0.66 11.65
C MET A 271 -21.66 -0.86 11.50
N THR A 272 -22.74 -1.32 10.86
CA THR A 272 -22.93 -2.74 10.53
C THR A 272 -22.02 -3.19 9.38
N ARG A 273 -22.01 -4.48 9.05
CA ARG A 273 -21.34 -4.99 7.85
C ARG A 273 -22.05 -4.55 6.56
N ASP A 274 -23.36 -4.32 6.62
CA ASP A 274 -24.17 -3.98 5.45
C ASP A 274 -24.15 -2.48 5.12
N ASP A 275 -24.11 -1.60 6.13
CA ASP A 275 -23.88 -0.16 5.92
C ASP A 275 -22.54 0.08 5.20
N LEU A 276 -21.49 -0.58 5.70
CA LEU A 276 -20.13 -0.50 5.14
C LEU A 276 -20.09 -1.00 3.69
N PHE A 277 -20.78 -2.12 3.42
CA PHE A 277 -20.95 -2.63 2.07
C PHE A 277 -21.67 -1.61 1.18
N ASN A 278 -22.85 -1.12 1.57
CA ASN A 278 -23.66 -0.21 0.76
C ASN A 278 -22.93 1.09 0.42
N ILE A 279 -22.19 1.67 1.38
CA ILE A 279 -21.40 2.88 1.15
C ILE A 279 -20.24 2.61 0.18
N ASN A 280 -19.44 1.57 0.41
CA ASN A 280 -18.30 1.26 -0.48
C ASN A 280 -18.76 0.79 -1.87
N ALA A 281 -19.87 0.06 -1.96
CA ALA A 281 -20.51 -0.32 -3.21
C ALA A 281 -21.00 0.89 -4.02
N GLY A 282 -21.61 1.89 -3.36
CA GLY A 282 -21.99 3.15 -3.98
C GLY A 282 -20.79 3.99 -4.46
N ILE A 283 -19.71 4.03 -3.69
CA ILE A 283 -18.44 4.69 -4.07
C ILE A 283 -17.85 4.02 -5.31
N VAL A 284 -17.68 2.69 -5.29
CA VAL A 284 -17.13 1.94 -6.43
C VAL A 284 -18.00 2.12 -7.67
N LYS A 285 -19.33 1.98 -7.55
CA LYS A 285 -20.27 2.16 -8.67
C LYS A 285 -20.05 3.50 -9.38
N GLY A 286 -20.00 4.61 -8.65
CA GLY A 286 -19.80 5.94 -9.24
C GLY A 286 -18.41 6.15 -9.89
N LEU A 287 -17.36 5.55 -9.33
CA LEU A 287 -16.00 5.60 -9.90
C LEU A 287 -15.89 4.75 -11.17
N ILE A 288 -16.53 3.59 -11.21
CA ILE A 288 -16.59 2.74 -12.42
C ILE A 288 -17.48 3.36 -13.48
N GLU A 289 -18.60 4.00 -13.12
CA GLU A 289 -19.42 4.78 -14.05
C GLU A 289 -18.62 5.92 -14.70
N THR A 290 -17.72 6.55 -13.93
CA THR A 290 -16.78 7.56 -14.44
C THR A 290 -15.74 6.94 -15.38
N ALA A 291 -15.08 5.84 -14.98
CA ALA A 291 -14.11 5.13 -15.81
C ALA A 291 -14.71 4.64 -17.15
N ALA A 292 -15.93 4.12 -17.11
CA ALA A 292 -16.67 3.67 -18.28
C ALA A 292 -16.99 4.81 -19.27
N GLU A 293 -17.15 6.04 -18.79
CA GLU A 293 -17.43 7.22 -19.61
C GLU A 293 -16.16 7.78 -20.28
N VAL A 294 -15.06 7.94 -19.53
CA VAL A 294 -13.88 8.73 -20.00
C VAL A 294 -12.58 7.94 -20.16
N ALA A 295 -12.53 6.67 -19.74
CA ALA A 295 -11.39 5.78 -19.95
C ALA A 295 -11.80 4.29 -20.09
N PRO A 296 -12.73 3.95 -21.00
CA PRO A 296 -13.29 2.58 -21.15
C PRO A 296 -12.29 1.50 -21.58
N LYS A 297 -11.02 1.84 -21.80
CA LYS A 297 -9.92 0.91 -22.15
C LYS A 297 -8.90 0.72 -21.03
N ALA A 298 -9.05 1.42 -19.91
CA ALA A 298 -8.12 1.35 -18.77
C ALA A 298 -8.09 -0.04 -18.12
N PHE A 299 -6.96 -0.38 -17.53
CA PHE A 299 -6.84 -1.49 -16.58
C PHE A 299 -7.35 -1.02 -15.21
N ILE A 300 -8.43 -1.63 -14.72
CA ILE A 300 -9.14 -1.23 -13.50
C ILE A 300 -8.78 -2.18 -12.36
N LEU A 301 -8.09 -1.66 -11.35
CA LEU A 301 -7.56 -2.40 -10.21
C LEU A 301 -8.33 -2.02 -8.94
N VAL A 302 -9.27 -2.88 -8.54
CA VAL A 302 -10.17 -2.65 -7.39
C VAL A 302 -9.51 -3.17 -6.11
N ILE A 303 -9.20 -2.25 -5.19
CA ILE A 303 -8.76 -2.52 -3.80
C ILE A 303 -9.92 -2.28 -2.82
N SER A 304 -10.93 -1.48 -3.22
CA SER A 304 -12.15 -1.17 -2.47
C SER A 304 -12.84 -2.41 -1.90
N ASN A 305 -12.83 -2.54 -0.57
CA ASN A 305 -13.40 -3.70 0.11
C ASN A 305 -14.93 -3.56 0.35
N PRO A 306 -15.71 -4.65 0.26
CA PRO A 306 -15.27 -6.05 0.07
C PRO A 306 -15.04 -6.42 -1.41
N VAL A 307 -13.80 -6.79 -1.77
CA VAL A 307 -13.39 -7.09 -3.16
C VAL A 307 -14.27 -8.17 -3.81
N ASN A 308 -14.67 -9.19 -3.05
CA ASN A 308 -15.54 -10.28 -3.47
C ASN A 308 -16.88 -9.81 -4.10
N SER A 309 -17.36 -8.60 -3.74
CA SER A 309 -18.61 -8.01 -4.24
C SER A 309 -18.39 -6.74 -5.07
N THR A 310 -17.36 -5.94 -4.78
CA THR A 310 -17.09 -4.69 -5.53
C THR A 310 -16.56 -4.95 -6.94
N VAL A 311 -15.89 -6.08 -7.19
CA VAL A 311 -15.50 -6.50 -8.55
C VAL A 311 -16.73 -6.93 -9.38
N PRO A 312 -17.66 -7.77 -8.89
CA PRO A 312 -18.96 -7.99 -9.53
C PRO A 312 -19.73 -6.70 -9.82
N ILE A 313 -19.80 -5.76 -8.87
CA ILE A 313 -20.42 -4.44 -9.11
C ILE A 313 -19.75 -3.72 -10.28
N SER A 314 -18.41 -3.72 -10.30
CA SER A 314 -17.63 -3.09 -11.37
C SER A 314 -17.90 -3.72 -12.73
N ALA A 315 -17.98 -5.05 -12.81
CA ALA A 315 -18.28 -5.79 -14.04
C ALA A 315 -19.69 -5.47 -14.56
N GLU A 316 -20.71 -5.50 -13.70
CA GLU A 316 -22.10 -5.22 -14.10
C GLU A 316 -22.29 -3.77 -14.55
N VAL A 317 -21.62 -2.80 -13.91
CA VAL A 317 -21.61 -1.40 -14.36
C VAL A 317 -20.98 -1.27 -15.75
N LEU A 318 -19.82 -1.90 -15.98
CA LEU A 318 -19.15 -1.89 -17.29
C LEU A 318 -19.98 -2.61 -18.38
N LYS A 319 -20.70 -3.68 -18.03
CA LYS A 319 -21.63 -4.39 -18.93
C LYS A 319 -22.82 -3.50 -19.31
N ALA A 320 -23.45 -2.84 -18.34
CA ALA A 320 -24.53 -1.90 -18.57
C ALA A 320 -24.11 -0.69 -19.44
N LYS A 321 -22.85 -0.26 -19.30
CA LYS A 321 -22.22 0.78 -20.15
C LYS A 321 -21.69 0.26 -21.49
N LYS A 322 -21.81 -1.04 -21.78
CA LYS A 322 -21.34 -1.73 -23.01
C LYS A 322 -19.84 -1.60 -23.29
N VAL A 323 -19.02 -1.47 -22.25
CA VAL A 323 -17.54 -1.34 -22.34
C VAL A 323 -16.78 -2.37 -21.49
N PHE A 324 -17.46 -3.43 -21.04
CA PHE A 324 -16.83 -4.49 -20.25
C PHE A 324 -15.81 -5.29 -21.05
N ASN A 325 -14.56 -5.27 -20.59
CA ASN A 325 -13.54 -6.24 -20.96
C ASN A 325 -13.06 -6.95 -19.69
N ALA A 326 -13.38 -8.25 -19.58
CA ALA A 326 -13.02 -9.08 -18.42
C ALA A 326 -11.52 -9.19 -18.19
N GLN A 327 -10.70 -9.11 -19.25
CA GLN A 327 -9.24 -9.15 -19.15
C GLN A 327 -8.65 -7.89 -18.49
N ARG A 328 -9.45 -6.80 -18.34
CA ARG A 328 -8.98 -5.50 -17.84
C ARG A 328 -9.58 -5.08 -16.50
N LEU A 329 -10.41 -5.93 -15.87
CA LEU A 329 -10.97 -5.69 -14.54
C LEU A 329 -10.39 -6.70 -13.54
N PHE A 330 -9.75 -6.18 -12.48
CA PHE A 330 -9.02 -6.97 -11.50
C PHE A 330 -9.43 -6.62 -10.08
N GLY A 331 -9.72 -7.63 -9.25
CA GLY A 331 -9.66 -7.52 -7.80
C GLY A 331 -8.24 -7.77 -7.30
N VAL A 332 -7.70 -6.82 -6.54
CA VAL A 332 -6.32 -6.86 -6.06
C VAL A 332 -6.23 -7.71 -4.78
N THR A 333 -6.09 -9.02 -4.95
CA THR A 333 -5.87 -10.00 -3.86
C THR A 333 -4.41 -10.11 -3.41
N THR A 334 -3.49 -9.39 -4.07
CA THR A 334 -2.03 -9.48 -3.91
C THR A 334 -1.52 -9.37 -2.47
N LEU A 335 -2.25 -8.71 -1.56
CA LEU A 335 -1.87 -8.64 -0.15
C LEU A 335 -1.88 -10.02 0.53
N ASP A 336 -2.74 -10.94 0.10
CA ASP A 336 -2.82 -12.28 0.71
C ASP A 336 -1.69 -13.19 0.23
N ILE A 337 -1.24 -13.00 -1.02
CA ILE A 337 0.01 -13.59 -1.53
C ILE A 337 1.22 -13.06 -0.74
N VAL A 338 1.33 -11.75 -0.56
CA VAL A 338 2.43 -11.13 0.22
C VAL A 338 2.42 -11.60 1.69
N ARG A 339 1.24 -11.81 2.29
CA ARG A 339 1.10 -12.45 3.62
C ARG A 339 1.61 -13.89 3.60
N ALA A 340 1.19 -14.69 2.62
CA ALA A 340 1.57 -16.09 2.52
C ALA A 340 3.10 -16.26 2.33
N GLU A 341 3.70 -15.49 1.41
CA GLU A 341 5.16 -15.40 1.21
C GLU A 341 5.89 -15.08 2.52
N THR A 342 5.42 -14.07 3.26
CA THR A 342 6.02 -13.66 4.54
C THR A 342 5.90 -14.76 5.60
N PHE A 343 4.69 -15.26 5.86
CA PHE A 343 4.44 -16.19 6.97
C PHE A 343 4.99 -17.60 6.70
N VAL A 344 5.06 -18.05 5.45
CA VAL A 344 5.76 -19.29 5.08
C VAL A 344 7.26 -19.13 5.24
N SER A 345 7.84 -18.00 4.86
CA SER A 345 9.27 -17.72 5.06
C SER A 345 9.65 -17.70 6.54
N GLU A 346 8.84 -17.06 7.40
CA GLU A 346 8.99 -17.10 8.87
C GLU A 346 9.00 -18.54 9.43
N ILE A 347 8.12 -19.42 8.94
CA ILE A 347 8.01 -20.82 9.41
C ILE A 347 9.11 -21.73 8.85
N THR A 348 9.57 -21.47 7.62
CA THR A 348 10.56 -22.29 6.91
C THR A 348 12.00 -21.81 7.04
N GLY A 349 12.23 -20.64 7.67
CA GLY A 349 13.56 -20.05 7.86
C GLY A 349 14.16 -19.44 6.58
N GLN A 350 13.34 -19.13 5.57
CA GLN A 350 13.82 -18.52 4.33
C GLN A 350 13.96 -16.99 4.48
N SER A 351 15.07 -16.44 3.98
CA SER A 351 15.44 -15.03 4.16
C SER A 351 14.88 -14.08 3.09
N GLU A 352 14.24 -14.60 2.04
CA GLU A 352 13.80 -13.81 0.87
C GLU A 352 12.36 -14.16 0.47
N PRO A 353 11.33 -13.70 1.21
CA PRO A 353 9.92 -13.99 0.92
C PRO A 353 9.52 -13.69 -0.53
N GLN A 354 10.02 -12.59 -1.09
CA GLN A 354 9.77 -12.14 -2.46
C GLN A 354 10.28 -13.10 -3.57
N LYS A 355 11.05 -14.14 -3.22
CA LYS A 355 11.46 -15.21 -4.15
C LYS A 355 10.55 -16.44 -4.09
N GLN A 356 9.66 -16.52 -3.10
CA GLN A 356 8.60 -17.53 -3.07
C GLN A 356 7.44 -17.09 -3.97
N THR A 357 6.78 -18.06 -4.59
CA THR A 357 5.46 -17.92 -5.21
C THR A 357 4.53 -18.89 -4.50
N ILE A 358 3.55 -18.36 -3.77
CA ILE A 358 2.49 -19.16 -3.13
C ILE A 358 1.15 -18.74 -3.73
N PRO A 359 0.48 -19.60 -4.53
CA PRO A 359 -0.83 -19.29 -5.07
C PRO A 359 -1.85 -19.13 -3.94
N VAL A 360 -2.51 -17.97 -3.88
CA VAL A 360 -3.66 -17.74 -2.99
C VAL A 360 -4.89 -17.51 -3.86
N ILE A 361 -5.87 -18.38 -3.69
CA ILE A 361 -7.04 -18.50 -4.57
C ILE A 361 -8.35 -18.23 -3.81
N GLY A 362 -9.48 -18.23 -4.53
CA GLY A 362 -10.79 -17.98 -3.94
C GLY A 362 -11.16 -16.50 -3.97
N GLY A 363 -11.11 -15.83 -2.82
CA GLY A 363 -11.49 -14.43 -2.63
C GLY A 363 -10.54 -13.68 -1.69
N HIS A 364 -11.04 -12.60 -1.09
CA HIS A 364 -10.29 -11.64 -0.27
C HIS A 364 -10.96 -11.37 1.09
N SER A 365 -11.63 -12.36 1.69
CA SER A 365 -12.30 -12.19 2.98
C SER A 365 -12.40 -13.50 3.79
N GLY A 366 -11.65 -13.58 4.90
CA GLY A 366 -11.71 -14.71 5.84
C GLY A 366 -11.53 -16.05 5.15
N GLU A 367 -12.45 -16.99 5.41
CA GLU A 367 -12.43 -18.35 4.82
C GLU A 367 -12.55 -18.38 3.28
N THR A 368 -12.85 -17.26 2.59
CA THR A 368 -12.74 -17.21 1.13
C THR A 368 -11.31 -17.15 0.61
N ILE A 369 -10.34 -16.81 1.45
CA ILE A 369 -8.91 -16.78 1.10
C ILE A 369 -8.35 -18.21 1.26
N VAL A 370 -7.86 -18.81 0.17
CA VAL A 370 -7.36 -20.21 0.17
C VAL A 370 -5.91 -20.24 -0.29
N PRO A 371 -4.93 -20.29 0.64
CA PRO A 371 -3.53 -20.45 0.28
C PRO A 371 -3.23 -21.91 -0.10
N LEU A 372 -2.67 -22.12 -1.29
CA LEU A 372 -2.26 -23.44 -1.78
C LEU A 372 -0.77 -23.68 -1.49
N PHE A 373 -0.46 -24.04 -0.26
CA PHE A 373 0.92 -24.34 0.15
C PHE A 373 1.50 -25.56 -0.57
N SER A 374 0.67 -26.51 -1.03
CA SER A 374 1.10 -27.62 -1.89
C SER A 374 1.57 -27.19 -3.28
N LYS A 375 1.22 -25.96 -3.71
CA LYS A 375 1.59 -25.37 -5.00
C LYS A 375 2.67 -24.28 -4.88
N ALA A 376 3.35 -24.20 -3.73
CA ALA A 376 4.45 -23.25 -3.54
C ALA A 376 5.64 -23.54 -4.49
N SER A 377 6.27 -22.48 -4.99
CA SER A 377 7.51 -22.55 -5.77
C SER A 377 8.54 -21.56 -5.20
N PRO A 378 9.74 -21.99 -4.75
CA PRO A 378 10.15 -23.39 -4.60
C PRO A 378 9.24 -24.15 -3.62
N ALA A 379 9.20 -25.48 -3.73
CA ALA A 379 8.35 -26.31 -2.88
C ALA A 379 8.73 -26.17 -1.39
N VAL A 380 7.71 -25.98 -0.54
CA VAL A 380 7.89 -25.84 0.92
C VAL A 380 7.23 -27.01 1.66
N LYS A 381 7.83 -27.43 2.77
CA LYS A 381 7.20 -28.36 3.71
C LYS A 381 6.74 -27.61 4.96
N ILE A 382 5.43 -27.32 5.03
CA ILE A 382 4.81 -26.79 6.23
C ILE A 382 4.67 -27.94 7.26
N PRO A 383 5.11 -27.78 8.51
CA PRO A 383 4.84 -28.76 9.57
C PRO A 383 3.33 -28.86 9.85
N ASP A 384 2.79 -30.08 9.99
CA ASP A 384 1.34 -30.29 10.16
C ASP A 384 0.78 -29.64 11.43
N ASP A 385 1.57 -29.54 12.50
CA ASP A 385 1.25 -28.84 13.75
C ASP A 385 1.10 -27.32 13.57
N LYS A 386 1.67 -26.76 12.50
CA LYS A 386 1.63 -25.32 12.17
C LYS A 386 0.66 -24.98 11.04
N TYR A 387 0.19 -25.98 10.29
CA TYR A 387 -0.57 -25.79 9.06
C TYR A 387 -1.84 -24.96 9.29
N ASP A 388 -2.70 -25.38 10.22
CA ASP A 388 -4.00 -24.73 10.44
C ASP A 388 -3.86 -23.32 11.02
N ALA A 389 -2.84 -23.10 11.86
CA ALA A 389 -2.50 -21.78 12.39
C ALA A 389 -1.97 -20.83 11.29
N LEU A 390 -1.17 -21.34 10.35
CA LEU A 390 -0.70 -20.59 9.19
C LEU A 390 -1.85 -20.23 8.24
N VAL A 391 -2.74 -21.18 7.91
CA VAL A 391 -3.96 -20.91 7.12
C VAL A 391 -4.79 -19.81 7.78
N ASN A 392 -5.05 -19.93 9.09
CA ASN A 392 -5.81 -18.93 9.83
C ASN A 392 -5.14 -17.55 9.78
N ARG A 393 -3.81 -17.48 9.95
CA ARG A 393 -3.08 -16.22 9.90
C ARG A 393 -3.09 -15.56 8.52
N VAL A 394 -3.08 -16.32 7.43
CA VAL A 394 -3.29 -15.77 6.08
C VAL A 394 -4.73 -15.24 5.92
N GLN A 395 -5.74 -16.04 6.28
CA GLN A 395 -7.16 -15.70 6.15
C GLN A 395 -7.59 -14.49 7.00
N PHE A 396 -7.05 -14.37 8.22
CA PHE A 396 -7.44 -13.37 9.22
C PHE A 396 -6.32 -12.36 9.52
N GLY A 397 -5.25 -12.33 8.71
CA GLY A 397 -4.18 -11.32 8.78
C GLY A 397 -4.64 -9.88 8.45
N GLY A 398 -5.92 -9.68 8.12
CA GLY A 398 -6.59 -8.38 8.15
C GLY A 398 -6.97 -7.97 9.58
N ASP A 399 -7.59 -8.90 10.32
CA ASP A 399 -8.04 -8.69 11.70
C ASP A 399 -6.87 -8.64 12.69
N GLU A 400 -5.76 -9.36 12.42
CA GLU A 400 -4.47 -9.21 13.14
C GLU A 400 -4.04 -7.73 13.16
N VAL A 401 -4.06 -7.06 12.01
CA VAL A 401 -3.65 -5.65 11.86
C VAL A 401 -4.69 -4.68 12.44
N VAL A 402 -5.99 -4.98 12.31
CA VAL A 402 -7.05 -4.15 12.93
C VAL A 402 -6.93 -4.19 14.46
N LYS A 403 -6.65 -5.37 15.04
CA LYS A 403 -6.41 -5.55 16.48
C LYS A 403 -5.13 -4.83 16.92
N ALA A 404 -4.03 -4.98 16.18
CA ALA A 404 -2.75 -4.31 16.47
C ALA A 404 -2.77 -2.79 16.30
N LYS A 405 -3.84 -2.23 15.73
CA LYS A 405 -4.12 -0.79 15.62
C LYS A 405 -5.23 -0.31 16.56
N ASP A 406 -5.62 -1.09 17.56
CA ASP A 406 -6.72 -0.78 18.49
C ASP A 406 -8.04 -0.40 17.79
N GLY A 407 -8.30 -0.98 16.62
CA GLY A 407 -9.46 -0.67 15.78
C GLY A 407 -9.37 0.63 14.97
N ALA A 408 -8.28 1.40 15.06
CA ALA A 408 -8.09 2.67 14.36
C ALA A 408 -7.85 2.56 12.84
N GLY A 409 -7.96 1.36 12.26
CA GLY A 409 -7.91 1.10 10.83
C GLY A 409 -7.37 -0.28 10.48
N SER A 410 -7.47 -0.66 9.20
CA SER A 410 -6.94 -1.92 8.65
C SER A 410 -5.50 -1.76 8.12
N ALA A 411 -5.00 -2.78 7.40
CA ALA A 411 -3.74 -2.68 6.66
C ALA A 411 -3.74 -1.49 5.68
N THR A 412 -2.67 -0.69 5.72
CA THR A 412 -2.51 0.53 4.90
C THR A 412 -1.23 0.47 4.07
N LEU A 413 -0.06 0.45 4.73
CA LEU A 413 1.25 0.45 4.07
C LEU A 413 1.48 -0.83 3.24
N SER A 414 1.19 -2.00 3.81
CA SER A 414 1.31 -3.28 3.12
C SER A 414 0.29 -3.44 1.99
N MET A 415 -0.92 -2.88 2.12
CA MET A 415 -1.91 -2.86 1.04
C MET A 415 -1.48 -1.93 -0.10
N ALA A 416 -0.85 -0.80 0.21
CA ALA A 416 -0.26 0.08 -0.79
C ALA A 416 0.90 -0.60 -1.54
N TYR A 417 1.79 -1.30 -0.83
CA TYR A 417 2.83 -2.13 -1.44
C TYR A 417 2.24 -3.21 -2.36
N ALA A 418 1.24 -3.96 -1.89
CA ALA A 418 0.61 -5.02 -2.67
C ALA A 418 -0.13 -4.49 -3.91
N GLY A 419 -0.85 -3.36 -3.78
CA GLY A 419 -1.50 -2.67 -4.90
C GLY A 419 -0.50 -2.11 -5.91
N PHE A 420 0.64 -1.59 -5.44
CA PHE A 420 1.74 -1.17 -6.29
C PHE A 420 2.37 -2.34 -7.05
N ARG A 421 2.73 -3.43 -6.37
CA ARG A 421 3.29 -4.66 -6.95
C ARG A 421 2.43 -5.16 -8.13
N PHE A 422 1.11 -5.21 -7.93
CA PHE A 422 0.20 -5.65 -8.98
C PHE A 422 0.08 -4.64 -10.14
N ALA A 423 -0.05 -3.35 -9.83
CA ALA A 423 -0.10 -2.29 -10.85
C ALA A 423 1.19 -2.25 -11.70
N GLU A 424 2.36 -2.42 -11.07
CA GLU A 424 3.65 -2.47 -11.75
C GLU A 424 3.78 -3.72 -12.63
N LYS A 425 3.35 -4.91 -12.19
CA LYS A 425 3.27 -6.10 -13.07
C LYS A 425 2.36 -5.86 -14.28
N VAL A 426 1.20 -5.25 -14.10
CA VAL A 426 0.29 -4.90 -15.22
C VAL A 426 0.98 -3.94 -16.19
N LEU A 427 1.65 -2.90 -15.70
CA LEU A 427 2.38 -1.95 -16.57
C LEU A 427 3.57 -2.58 -17.30
N ARG A 428 4.31 -3.49 -16.66
CA ARG A 428 5.41 -4.25 -17.29
C ARG A 428 4.90 -5.18 -18.39
N ALA A 429 3.81 -5.88 -18.15
CA ALA A 429 3.12 -6.71 -19.15
C ALA A 429 2.64 -5.88 -20.36
N VAL A 430 2.13 -4.66 -20.11
CA VAL A 430 1.72 -3.70 -21.16
C VAL A 430 2.90 -3.17 -21.97
N LYS A 431 4.09 -3.06 -21.38
CA LYS A 431 5.35 -2.76 -22.12
C LYS A 431 5.96 -4.00 -22.79
N GLY A 432 5.33 -5.18 -22.70
CA GLY A 432 5.69 -6.40 -23.44
C GLY A 432 6.55 -7.42 -22.67
N GLU A 433 6.74 -7.26 -21.37
CA GLU A 433 7.40 -8.29 -20.53
C GLU A 433 6.49 -9.53 -20.38
N LYS A 434 7.09 -10.73 -20.42
CA LYS A 434 6.39 -12.03 -20.46
C LYS A 434 6.62 -12.85 -19.21
N GLY A 435 5.75 -13.84 -18.96
CA GLY A 435 5.84 -14.72 -17.78
C GLY A 435 5.43 -14.05 -16.47
N LEU A 436 4.80 -12.87 -16.54
CA LEU A 436 4.33 -12.13 -15.38
C LEU A 436 3.03 -12.74 -14.85
N VAL A 437 3.18 -13.65 -13.88
CA VAL A 437 2.05 -14.29 -13.20
C VAL A 437 1.81 -13.66 -11.82
N GLU A 438 0.54 -13.48 -11.46
CA GLU A 438 0.07 -13.16 -10.11
C GLU A 438 -1.39 -13.64 -9.96
N PRO A 439 -1.84 -14.13 -8.79
CA PRO A 439 -3.26 -14.36 -8.57
C PRO A 439 -4.03 -13.04 -8.48
N SER A 440 -5.20 -12.98 -9.10
CA SER A 440 -6.14 -11.85 -9.02
C SER A 440 -7.58 -12.31 -9.15
N TYR A 441 -8.50 -11.67 -8.43
CA TYR A 441 -9.93 -11.96 -8.45
C TYR A 441 -10.58 -11.37 -9.72
N VAL A 442 -10.84 -12.21 -10.72
CA VAL A 442 -11.27 -11.82 -12.08
C VAL A 442 -12.60 -12.47 -12.46
N TYR A 443 -13.24 -11.95 -13.53
CA TYR A 443 -14.41 -12.60 -14.14
C TYR A 443 -13.96 -13.75 -15.05
N LEU A 444 -14.05 -14.97 -14.54
CA LEU A 444 -13.50 -16.17 -15.16
C LEU A 444 -14.04 -16.47 -16.58
N PRO A 445 -15.35 -16.38 -16.88
CA PRO A 445 -15.85 -16.70 -18.22
C PRO A 445 -15.35 -15.79 -19.35
N GLY A 446 -14.74 -14.64 -19.02
CA GLY A 446 -14.17 -13.72 -20.00
C GLY A 446 -12.63 -13.71 -20.06
N VAL A 447 -11.94 -14.62 -19.37
CA VAL A 447 -10.48 -14.77 -19.40
C VAL A 447 -10.15 -16.15 -19.99
N PRO A 448 -9.22 -16.27 -20.97
CA PRO A 448 -8.88 -17.56 -21.57
C PRO A 448 -8.46 -18.61 -20.53
N GLY A 449 -9.05 -19.80 -20.59
CA GLY A 449 -8.89 -20.87 -19.59
C GLY A 449 -9.79 -20.75 -18.34
N GLY A 450 -10.34 -19.56 -18.07
CA GLY A 450 -11.16 -19.31 -16.87
C GLY A 450 -12.51 -20.01 -16.88
N GLU A 451 -13.13 -20.22 -18.05
CA GLU A 451 -14.44 -20.89 -18.16
C GLU A 451 -14.46 -22.31 -17.56
N ALA A 452 -13.35 -23.04 -17.67
CA ALA A 452 -13.21 -24.37 -17.04
C ALA A 452 -13.22 -24.27 -15.50
N ILE A 453 -12.49 -23.29 -14.96
CA ILE A 453 -12.41 -22.99 -13.52
C ILE A 453 -13.78 -22.52 -12.99
N ALA A 454 -14.52 -21.74 -13.77
CA ALA A 454 -15.86 -21.29 -13.42
C ALA A 454 -16.86 -22.46 -13.34
N LYS A 455 -16.74 -23.45 -14.25
CA LYS A 455 -17.54 -24.68 -14.22
C LYS A 455 -17.18 -25.59 -13.04
N GLU A 456 -15.89 -25.74 -12.73
CA GLU A 456 -15.40 -26.57 -11.63
C GLU A 456 -15.76 -26.00 -10.24
N THR A 457 -15.63 -24.69 -10.06
CA THR A 457 -15.96 -24.01 -8.79
C THR A 457 -17.45 -23.65 -8.66
N GLY A 458 -18.15 -23.49 -9.79
CA GLY A 458 -19.48 -22.90 -9.85
C GLY A 458 -19.49 -21.40 -9.49
N CYS A 459 -18.39 -20.67 -9.74
CA CYS A 459 -18.23 -19.25 -9.44
C CYS A 459 -17.73 -18.47 -10.67
N ASP A 460 -18.52 -17.49 -11.14
CA ASP A 460 -18.15 -16.58 -12.24
C ASP A 460 -16.98 -15.64 -11.89
N PHE A 461 -16.75 -15.38 -10.61
CA PHE A 461 -15.65 -14.56 -10.12
C PHE A 461 -14.82 -15.35 -9.11
N PHE A 462 -13.50 -15.37 -9.30
CA PHE A 462 -12.58 -16.15 -8.46
C PHE A 462 -11.15 -15.63 -8.60
N SER A 463 -10.35 -15.76 -7.53
CA SER A 463 -8.91 -15.49 -7.55
C SER A 463 -8.16 -16.73 -8.03
N VAL A 464 -7.48 -16.63 -9.17
CA VAL A 464 -6.57 -17.67 -9.69
C VAL A 464 -5.31 -17.02 -10.26
N PRO A 465 -4.18 -17.76 -10.36
CA PRO A 465 -3.00 -17.29 -11.10
C PRO A 465 -3.37 -16.91 -12.53
N ILE A 466 -3.21 -15.62 -12.86
CA ILE A 466 -3.36 -15.10 -14.21
C ILE A 466 -2.00 -14.72 -14.79
N GLU A 467 -1.79 -15.06 -16.05
CA GLU A 467 -0.68 -14.55 -16.86
C GLU A 467 -1.08 -13.18 -17.42
N LEU A 468 -0.27 -12.18 -17.12
CA LEU A 468 -0.45 -10.80 -17.57
C LEU A 468 0.32 -10.56 -18.86
N GLY A 469 -0.36 -9.96 -19.85
CA GLY A 469 0.24 -9.52 -21.12
C GLY A 469 -0.34 -8.18 -21.59
N PRO A 470 -0.03 -7.74 -22.81
CA PRO A 470 -0.45 -6.43 -23.36
C PRO A 470 -1.97 -6.15 -23.33
N ASN A 471 -2.80 -7.20 -23.29
CA ASN A 471 -4.25 -7.06 -23.25
C ASN A 471 -4.85 -7.10 -21.83
N GLY A 472 -4.06 -7.47 -20.81
CA GLY A 472 -4.48 -7.66 -19.42
C GLY A 472 -4.28 -9.12 -18.99
N ALA A 473 -5.30 -9.75 -18.39
CA ALA A 473 -5.29 -11.19 -18.11
C ALA A 473 -5.39 -11.98 -19.43
N GLU A 474 -4.27 -12.45 -19.96
CA GLU A 474 -4.23 -13.18 -21.23
C GLU A 474 -4.49 -14.69 -21.06
N LYS A 475 -4.27 -15.23 -19.85
CA LYS A 475 -4.60 -16.62 -19.51
C LYS A 475 -4.82 -16.80 -18.01
N ALA A 476 -5.91 -17.45 -17.62
CA ALA A 476 -6.10 -18.00 -16.29
C ALA A 476 -5.58 -19.44 -16.25
N THR A 477 -4.77 -19.77 -15.23
CA THR A 477 -4.27 -21.14 -15.02
C THR A 477 -5.05 -21.80 -13.89
N ASN A 478 -5.60 -22.99 -14.13
CA ASN A 478 -6.28 -23.78 -13.10
C ASN A 478 -5.26 -24.38 -12.12
N PRO A 479 -5.29 -24.04 -10.82
CA PRO A 479 -4.36 -24.57 -9.83
C PRO A 479 -4.93 -25.75 -9.01
N LEU A 480 -6.16 -26.18 -9.29
CA LEU A 480 -6.93 -27.12 -8.46
C LEU A 480 -6.51 -28.59 -8.66
N GLU A 481 -5.90 -28.93 -9.80
CA GLU A 481 -5.42 -30.30 -10.06
C GLU A 481 -4.38 -30.71 -9.01
N GLY A 482 -4.65 -31.79 -8.27
CA GLY A 482 -3.72 -32.34 -7.28
C GLY A 482 -3.43 -31.42 -6.09
N ILE A 483 -4.41 -30.63 -5.62
CA ILE A 483 -4.37 -30.01 -4.28
C ILE A 483 -4.68 -31.06 -3.19
N THR A 484 -4.22 -30.80 -1.97
CA THR A 484 -4.41 -31.68 -0.80
C THR A 484 -5.86 -31.64 -0.27
N ASP A 485 -6.27 -32.65 0.50
CA ASP A 485 -7.63 -32.69 1.06
C ASP A 485 -7.91 -31.55 2.07
N LYS A 486 -6.87 -31.06 2.77
CA LYS A 486 -6.94 -29.83 3.57
C LYS A 486 -7.31 -28.63 2.67
N GLU A 487 -6.65 -28.48 1.52
CA GLU A 487 -6.91 -27.39 0.56
C GLU A 487 -8.29 -27.53 -0.12
N LYS A 488 -8.77 -28.76 -0.40
CA LYS A 488 -10.14 -29.01 -0.88
C LYS A 488 -11.21 -28.56 0.12
N ALA A 489 -11.00 -28.83 1.42
CA ALA A 489 -11.92 -28.39 2.47
C ALA A 489 -11.98 -26.86 2.61
N LEU A 490 -10.84 -26.17 2.44
CA LEU A 490 -10.80 -24.71 2.37
C LEU A 490 -11.49 -24.17 1.11
N LEU A 491 -11.25 -24.79 -0.05
CA LEU A 491 -11.87 -24.45 -1.33
C LEU A 491 -13.40 -24.54 -1.27
N GLN A 492 -13.95 -25.61 -0.67
CA GLN A 492 -15.40 -25.77 -0.54
C GLN A 492 -16.02 -24.61 0.24
N LYS A 493 -15.50 -24.30 1.45
CA LYS A 493 -15.95 -23.16 2.26
C LYS A 493 -15.84 -21.83 1.51
N ALA A 494 -14.74 -21.64 0.79
CA ALA A 494 -14.52 -20.44 -0.01
C ALA A 494 -15.58 -20.27 -1.11
N VAL A 495 -15.89 -21.33 -1.85
CA VAL A 495 -16.94 -21.35 -2.87
C VAL A 495 -18.32 -21.07 -2.29
N GLU A 496 -18.66 -21.64 -1.14
CA GLU A 496 -19.93 -21.38 -0.43
C GLU A 496 -20.08 -19.89 -0.05
N GLY A 497 -19.04 -19.30 0.56
CA GLY A 497 -19.02 -17.88 0.92
C GLY A 497 -19.02 -16.94 -0.30
N LEU A 498 -18.28 -17.28 -1.35
CA LEU A 498 -18.16 -16.49 -2.58
C LEU A 498 -19.49 -16.35 -3.30
N LYS A 499 -20.29 -17.43 -3.43
CA LYS A 499 -21.60 -17.38 -4.10
C LYS A 499 -22.51 -16.31 -3.51
N GLY A 500 -22.57 -16.19 -2.18
CA GLY A 500 -23.30 -15.12 -1.50
C GLY A 500 -22.70 -13.73 -1.73
N ASN A 501 -21.37 -13.60 -1.73
CA ASN A 501 -20.69 -12.32 -1.96
C ASN A 501 -20.89 -11.81 -3.40
N ILE A 502 -20.77 -12.69 -4.40
CA ILE A 502 -20.93 -12.39 -5.81
C ILE A 502 -22.37 -11.95 -6.08
N LYS A 503 -23.36 -12.74 -5.64
CA LYS A 503 -24.78 -12.40 -5.82
C LYS A 503 -25.11 -11.03 -5.23
N LYS A 504 -24.65 -10.74 -4.01
CA LYS A 504 -24.88 -9.43 -3.35
C LYS A 504 -24.29 -8.25 -4.15
N GLY A 505 -23.16 -8.45 -4.83
CA GLY A 505 -22.58 -7.45 -5.72
C GLY A 505 -23.41 -7.21 -6.98
N ILE A 506 -23.84 -8.28 -7.65
CA ILE A 506 -24.71 -8.22 -8.84
C ILE A 506 -26.06 -7.58 -8.49
N ASP A 507 -26.70 -8.05 -7.41
CA ASP A 507 -27.98 -7.53 -6.91
C ASP A 507 -27.92 -6.01 -6.69
N PHE A 508 -26.86 -5.50 -6.05
CA PHE A 508 -26.65 -4.06 -5.82
C PHE A 508 -26.41 -3.27 -7.11
N ALA A 509 -25.72 -3.87 -8.09
CA ALA A 509 -25.44 -3.18 -9.36
C ALA A 509 -26.70 -2.99 -10.21
N HIS A 510 -27.60 -3.97 -10.20
CA HIS A 510 -28.88 -3.92 -10.90
C HIS A 510 -29.95 -3.15 -10.11
N ASN A 511 -29.98 -3.30 -8.78
CA ASN A 511 -30.96 -2.70 -7.88
C ASN A 511 -30.28 -1.93 -6.72
N PRO A 512 -29.58 -0.81 -7.02
CA PRO A 512 -28.97 0.01 -5.98
C PRO A 512 -30.05 0.63 -5.08
N PRO A 513 -29.81 0.76 -3.75
CA PRO A 513 -30.72 1.48 -2.86
C PRO A 513 -30.99 2.91 -3.37
N GLN A 514 -32.25 3.35 -3.26
CA GLN A 514 -32.61 4.75 -3.53
C GLN A 514 -31.91 5.66 -2.50
N LYS A 515 -31.50 6.86 -2.96
CA LYS A 515 -30.76 7.86 -2.18
C LYS A 515 -31.68 8.78 -1.40
#